data_AF-A0A840E3Z7-F1
#
_entry.id   AF-A0A840E3Z7-F1
#
_cell.length_a   1.000
_cell.length_b   1.000
_cell.length_c   1.000
_cell.angle_alpha   90.00
_cell.angle_beta   90.00
_cell.angle_gamma   90.00
#
_symmetry.space_group_name_H-M   'P 1'
#
loop_
_entity.id
_entity.type
_entity.pdbx_description
1 polymer ?
#
loop_
_entity_poly.entity_id
_entity_poly.type
_entity_poly.pdbx_seq_one_letter_code
_entity_poly.pdbx_strand_id
1 'polypeptide(L)'
;MKYGLLVLLLLLVVGCSRRAQPYDFPRPVDTTDHPITEQVKRSYAFDDGSLTFDNQFDGARLNKLERLNDSTFVATIQPENAPINPSPWYAMRIVSDRNRELTVRLAYPPETRHRYFPKVSRDRDAWMPVDSSRLTYNTDSTGLSVRLTVAAGETFLAGQEIVSSRDVMGWLSTFRQSYVRIDEAGKSHLGRAIPVMRLSAENRYAKRPMIVLFSRQHPPEVTGYLALQAFVKGIVDHPRVEEFLHRYQLLVFPILNPDGVDLGHWRHNAGGIDSNRDWAYYNQPEARQVADYVVRKAKKNEAQVILGMDFHSTYHDVYYTFDDDTPPSVLPGFTDAWLRGIEDRIGNGFRVNEEPRPLGPPTTSGWFKTQFNAEAITYEIGDDTDREFVKQKGRASADAMIDVLLAR
;
A
#
# COMPACT_ATOMS: atom_id res chain seq x y z
N MET A 1 65.57 25.15 -28.32
CA MET A 1 64.64 24.01 -28.29
C MET A 1 63.54 24.32 -27.29
N LYS A 2 62.31 24.47 -27.79
CA LYS A 2 61.11 24.78 -27.00
C LYS A 2 60.56 23.48 -26.41
N TYR A 3 60.44 23.39 -25.09
CA TYR A 3 59.58 22.39 -24.45
C TYR A 3 58.45 23.13 -23.74
N GLY A 4 57.27 23.10 -24.35
CA GLY A 4 56.02 23.50 -23.72
C GLY A 4 55.45 22.32 -22.96
N LEU A 5 55.29 22.47 -21.65
CA LEU A 5 54.61 21.50 -20.79
C LEU A 5 53.11 21.79 -20.85
N LEU A 6 52.36 20.96 -21.57
CA LEU A 6 50.89 21.03 -21.62
C LEU A 6 50.34 20.21 -20.44
N VAL A 7 49.92 20.88 -19.36
CA VAL A 7 49.19 20.25 -18.26
C VAL A 7 47.72 20.15 -18.67
N LEU A 8 47.28 18.93 -19.01
CA LEU A 8 45.88 18.64 -19.28
C LEU A 8 45.16 18.46 -17.93
N LEU A 9 44.39 19.47 -17.51
CA LEU A 9 43.51 19.38 -16.34
C LEU A 9 42.31 18.49 -16.71
N LEU A 10 42.32 17.22 -16.30
CA LEU A 10 41.12 16.37 -16.35
C LEU A 10 40.14 16.86 -15.27
N LEU A 11 39.16 17.66 -15.69
CA LEU A 11 37.95 17.91 -14.90
C LEU A 11 37.13 16.62 -14.86
N LEU A 12 37.30 15.83 -13.80
CA LEU A 12 36.36 14.77 -13.42
C LEU A 12 35.04 15.43 -13.06
N VAL A 13 34.14 15.53 -14.04
CA VAL A 13 32.73 15.83 -13.79
C VAL A 13 32.16 14.62 -13.06
N VAL A 14 32.17 14.65 -11.72
CA VAL A 14 31.37 13.73 -10.90
C VAL A 14 29.92 14.09 -11.18
N GLY A 15 29.36 13.49 -12.24
CA GLY A 15 27.96 13.63 -12.59
C GLY A 15 27.13 13.21 -11.38
N CYS A 16 26.41 14.15 -10.79
CA CYS A 16 25.54 13.87 -9.66
C CYS A 16 24.50 12.81 -10.10
N SER A 17 24.70 11.56 -9.69
CA SER A 17 23.88 10.43 -10.16
C SER A 17 22.40 10.74 -9.94
N ARG A 18 21.59 10.76 -11.00
CA ARG A 18 20.14 10.94 -10.91
C ARG A 18 19.41 9.65 -10.54
N ARG A 19 20.12 8.67 -10.01
CA ARG A 19 19.60 7.34 -9.65
C ARG A 19 19.77 7.07 -8.17
N ALA A 20 18.86 6.27 -7.63
CA ALA A 20 19.01 5.70 -6.30
C ALA A 20 20.28 4.86 -6.23
N GLN A 21 20.91 4.87 -5.06
CA GLN A 21 22.14 4.15 -4.80
C GLN A 21 21.79 2.79 -4.16
N PRO A 22 22.54 1.74 -4.50
CA PRO A 22 22.38 0.46 -3.84
C PRO A 22 22.85 0.53 -2.39
N TYR A 23 22.36 -0.38 -1.56
CA TYR A 23 22.79 -0.53 -0.17
C TYR A 23 22.79 -2.00 0.25
N ASP A 24 23.84 -2.41 0.96
CA ASP A 24 23.99 -3.76 1.49
C ASP A 24 23.30 -3.84 2.86
N PHE A 25 22.03 -4.24 2.86
CA PHE A 25 21.24 -4.37 4.09
C PHE A 25 21.73 -5.55 4.97
N PRO A 26 21.63 -5.45 6.31
CA PRO A 26 22.03 -6.53 7.22
C PRO A 26 21.37 -7.89 6.95
N ARG A 27 20.16 -7.88 6.37
CA ARG A 27 19.43 -9.08 5.93
C ARG A 27 19.04 -8.93 4.47
N PRO A 28 19.92 -9.30 3.51
CA PRO A 28 19.59 -9.22 2.10
C PRO A 28 18.49 -10.22 1.74
N VAL A 29 17.72 -9.89 0.71
CA VAL A 29 16.64 -10.73 0.18
C VAL A 29 16.78 -10.77 -1.33
N ASP A 30 16.62 -11.95 -1.93
CA ASP A 30 16.57 -12.09 -3.38
C ASP A 30 15.24 -11.53 -3.90
N THR A 31 15.34 -10.61 -4.84
CA THR A 31 14.21 -9.93 -5.47
C THR A 31 14.30 -10.01 -7.00
N THR A 32 15.06 -10.97 -7.52
CA THR A 32 14.99 -11.36 -8.92
C THR A 32 13.64 -12.03 -9.23
N ASP A 33 13.24 -11.99 -10.50
CA ASP A 33 11.90 -12.47 -10.87
C ASP A 33 11.70 -13.96 -10.55
N HIS A 34 10.50 -14.27 -10.05
CA HIS A 34 10.05 -15.62 -9.80
C HIS A 34 8.75 -15.89 -10.58
N PRO A 35 8.59 -17.07 -11.18
CA PRO A 35 7.37 -17.41 -11.89
C PRO A 35 6.14 -17.25 -10.99
N ILE A 36 5.06 -16.70 -11.57
CA ILE A 36 3.75 -16.64 -10.96
C ILE A 36 2.75 -17.52 -11.72
N THR A 37 1.73 -17.97 -11.01
CA THR A 37 0.54 -18.61 -11.57
C THR A 37 -0.57 -17.58 -11.64
N GLU A 38 -0.85 -17.11 -12.85
CA GLU A 38 -2.01 -16.25 -13.09
C GLU A 38 -3.31 -17.06 -12.96
N GLN A 39 -4.34 -16.44 -12.39
CA GLN A 39 -5.68 -17.03 -12.38
C GLN A 39 -6.34 -16.88 -13.75
N VAL A 40 -7.10 -17.87 -14.17
CA VAL A 40 -7.92 -17.77 -15.39
C VAL A 40 -9.18 -16.95 -15.07
N LYS A 41 -9.35 -15.81 -15.76
CA LYS A 41 -10.56 -14.99 -15.66
C LYS A 41 -11.72 -15.68 -16.36
N ARG A 42 -12.79 -16.02 -15.61
CA ARG A 42 -13.95 -16.75 -16.12
C ARG A 42 -15.20 -16.55 -15.26
N SER A 43 -16.32 -16.99 -15.84
CA SER A 43 -17.62 -17.09 -15.19
C SER A 43 -17.98 -18.57 -14.98
N TYR A 44 -18.62 -18.87 -13.85
CA TYR A 44 -19.13 -20.18 -13.44
C TYR A 44 -20.65 -20.06 -13.32
N ALA A 45 -21.38 -20.63 -14.28
CA ALA A 45 -22.84 -20.62 -14.31
C ALA A 45 -23.42 -21.90 -13.71
N PHE A 46 -24.48 -21.76 -12.91
CA PHE A 46 -25.24 -22.83 -12.28
C PHE A 46 -26.73 -22.60 -12.46
N ASP A 47 -27.53 -23.65 -12.24
CA ASP A 47 -28.99 -23.61 -12.28
C ASP A 47 -29.51 -22.93 -13.56
N ASP A 48 -29.06 -23.44 -14.71
CA ASP A 48 -29.36 -22.93 -16.06
C ASP A 48 -29.05 -21.43 -16.26
N GLY A 49 -28.04 -20.92 -15.55
CA GLY A 49 -27.59 -19.53 -15.62
C GLY A 49 -28.25 -18.58 -14.63
N SER A 50 -29.21 -19.06 -13.83
CA SER A 50 -29.88 -18.24 -12.82
C SER A 50 -28.97 -17.84 -11.64
N LEU A 51 -27.83 -18.52 -11.48
CA LEU A 51 -26.79 -18.20 -10.51
C LEU A 51 -25.42 -18.25 -11.19
N THR A 52 -24.66 -17.18 -11.06
CA THR A 52 -23.32 -17.08 -11.60
C THR A 52 -22.35 -16.59 -10.55
N PHE A 53 -21.14 -17.13 -10.58
CA PHE A 53 -19.99 -16.59 -9.86
C PHE A 53 -18.90 -16.24 -10.87
N ASP A 54 -18.20 -15.13 -10.70
CA ASP A 54 -17.12 -14.77 -11.59
C ASP A 54 -15.99 -13.99 -10.88
N ASN A 55 -14.85 -13.96 -11.54
CA ASN A 55 -13.67 -13.18 -11.17
C ASN A 55 -13.30 -12.14 -12.24
N GLN A 56 -14.26 -11.72 -13.07
CA GLN A 56 -14.03 -10.91 -14.27
C GLN A 56 -14.01 -9.40 -13.96
N PHE A 57 -13.29 -9.03 -12.91
CA PHE A 57 -13.01 -7.65 -12.50
C PHE A 57 -11.61 -7.56 -11.87
N ASP A 58 -11.07 -6.35 -11.82
CA ASP A 58 -9.76 -6.08 -11.22
C ASP A 58 -9.81 -6.26 -9.70
N GLY A 59 -8.80 -6.92 -9.14
CA GLY A 59 -8.75 -7.30 -7.73
C GLY A 59 -9.52 -8.58 -7.39
N ALA A 60 -10.25 -9.19 -8.32
CA ALA A 60 -10.86 -10.49 -8.07
C ALA A 60 -9.79 -11.57 -7.81
N ARG A 61 -10.07 -12.54 -6.94
CA ARG A 61 -9.28 -13.76 -6.76
C ARG A 61 -10.21 -14.92 -6.42
N LEU A 62 -10.42 -15.77 -7.43
CA LEU A 62 -11.18 -17.02 -7.36
C LEU A 62 -10.57 -17.96 -8.39
N ASN A 63 -9.73 -18.90 -7.92
CA ASN A 63 -8.95 -19.77 -8.81
C ASN A 63 -9.80 -20.93 -9.36
N LYS A 64 -10.73 -21.44 -8.55
CA LYS A 64 -11.67 -22.50 -8.93
C LYS A 64 -12.96 -22.36 -8.14
N LEU A 65 -14.07 -22.76 -8.73
CA LEU A 65 -15.35 -22.89 -8.05
C LEU A 65 -16.03 -24.19 -8.42
N GLU A 66 -16.53 -24.91 -7.41
CA GLU A 66 -17.24 -26.19 -7.57
C GLU A 66 -18.50 -26.22 -6.72
N ARG A 67 -19.59 -26.77 -7.26
CA ARG A 67 -20.82 -27.03 -6.48
C ARG A 67 -20.61 -28.30 -5.66
N LEU A 68 -20.72 -28.20 -4.34
CA LEU A 68 -20.66 -29.35 -3.44
C LEU A 68 -22.04 -29.99 -3.27
N ASN A 69 -23.08 -29.18 -3.16
CA ASN A 69 -24.48 -29.60 -3.08
C ASN A 69 -25.40 -28.45 -3.52
N ASP A 70 -26.71 -28.59 -3.31
CA ASP A 70 -27.70 -27.64 -3.83
C ASP A 70 -27.47 -26.19 -3.40
N SER A 71 -26.90 -25.96 -2.21
CA SER A 71 -26.71 -24.62 -1.64
C SER A 71 -25.25 -24.29 -1.30
N THR A 72 -24.30 -25.23 -1.43
CA THR A 72 -22.91 -25.03 -1.03
C THR A 72 -21.95 -25.07 -2.21
N PHE A 73 -21.08 -24.06 -2.31
CA PHE A 73 -20.06 -23.91 -3.34
C PHE A 73 -18.68 -23.80 -2.69
N VAL A 74 -17.69 -24.50 -3.23
CA VAL A 74 -16.31 -24.47 -2.76
C VAL A 74 -15.50 -23.56 -3.68
N ALA A 75 -15.01 -22.45 -3.14
CA ALA A 75 -14.13 -21.50 -3.80
C ALA A 75 -12.68 -21.79 -3.41
N THR A 76 -11.89 -22.28 -4.37
CA THR A 76 -10.44 -22.46 -4.18
C THR A 76 -9.74 -21.13 -4.40
N ILE A 77 -8.93 -20.73 -3.42
CA ILE A 77 -8.15 -19.50 -3.42
C ILE A 77 -6.68 -19.88 -3.27
N GLN A 78 -5.84 -19.52 -4.24
CA GLN A 78 -4.41 -19.86 -4.27
C GLN A 78 -3.56 -18.58 -4.39
N PRO A 79 -2.34 -18.58 -3.84
CA PRO A 79 -1.39 -17.49 -4.04
C PRO A 79 -0.90 -17.46 -5.50
N GLU A 80 -0.29 -16.34 -5.87
CA GLU A 80 0.41 -16.14 -7.15
C GLU A 80 1.63 -17.04 -7.26
N ASN A 81 2.35 -17.30 -6.17
CA ASN A 81 3.45 -18.27 -6.12
C ASN A 81 3.75 -18.67 -4.67
N ALA A 82 4.76 -19.51 -4.49
CA ALA A 82 5.29 -19.91 -3.19
C ALA A 82 6.83 -20.08 -3.28
N PRO A 83 7.57 -19.90 -2.18
CA PRO A 83 7.12 -19.52 -0.84
C PRO A 83 6.61 -18.08 -0.78
N ILE A 84 5.69 -17.80 0.16
CA ILE A 84 5.06 -16.50 0.35
C ILE A 84 4.70 -16.30 1.82
N ASN A 85 4.80 -15.07 2.33
CA ASN A 85 4.21 -14.73 3.62
C ASN A 85 2.68 -14.66 3.46
N PRO A 86 1.92 -15.62 4.03
CA PRO A 86 0.53 -15.85 3.63
C PRO A 86 -0.37 -14.66 4.00
N SER A 87 -1.05 -14.12 3.01
CA SER A 87 -2.06 -13.05 3.13
C SER A 87 -3.21 -13.38 2.18
N PRO A 88 -4.01 -14.43 2.50
CA PRO A 88 -4.90 -15.06 1.54
C PRO A 88 -6.06 -14.16 1.12
N TRP A 89 -5.86 -13.46 0.01
CA TRP A 89 -6.84 -12.57 -0.59
C TRP A 89 -7.84 -13.35 -1.44
N TYR A 90 -9.11 -12.98 -1.29
CA TYR A 90 -10.22 -13.48 -2.08
C TYR A 90 -11.16 -12.33 -2.41
N ALA A 91 -11.70 -12.36 -3.62
CA ALA A 91 -12.76 -11.47 -4.06
C ALA A 91 -13.48 -12.12 -5.26
N MET A 92 -14.81 -12.18 -5.20
CA MET A 92 -15.64 -12.74 -6.26
C MET A 92 -16.95 -11.97 -6.36
N ARG A 93 -17.54 -11.99 -7.56
CA ARG A 93 -18.89 -11.49 -7.80
C ARG A 93 -19.83 -12.66 -7.92
N ILE A 94 -21.00 -12.53 -7.31
CA ILE A 94 -22.11 -13.47 -7.33
C ILE A 94 -23.27 -12.72 -7.97
N VAL A 95 -23.84 -13.27 -9.03
CA VAL A 95 -25.01 -12.72 -9.73
C VAL A 95 -26.14 -13.72 -9.63
N SER A 96 -27.30 -13.27 -9.17
CA SER A 96 -28.48 -14.12 -9.09
C SER A 96 -29.73 -13.44 -9.66
N ASP A 97 -30.61 -14.20 -10.28
CA ASP A 97 -31.91 -13.71 -10.77
C ASP A 97 -32.99 -13.55 -9.68
N ARG A 98 -32.76 -14.14 -8.50
CA ARG A 98 -33.72 -14.19 -7.39
C ARG A 98 -33.00 -14.18 -6.05
N ASN A 99 -33.75 -13.84 -5.01
CA ASN A 99 -33.25 -13.97 -3.65
C ASN A 99 -33.04 -15.46 -3.32
N ARG A 100 -31.86 -15.81 -2.83
CA ARG A 100 -31.54 -17.17 -2.40
C ARG A 100 -30.50 -17.19 -1.29
N GLU A 101 -30.51 -18.28 -0.53
CA GLU A 101 -29.49 -18.55 0.48
C GLU A 101 -28.50 -19.57 -0.06
N LEU A 102 -27.20 -19.27 0.10
CA LEU A 102 -26.12 -20.16 -0.31
C LEU A 102 -24.97 -20.09 0.68
N THR A 103 -24.07 -21.07 0.62
CA THR A 103 -22.84 -21.12 1.39
C THR A 103 -21.65 -21.11 0.45
N VAL A 104 -20.69 -20.22 0.67
CA VAL A 104 -19.39 -20.23 -0.01
C VAL A 104 -18.34 -20.73 0.97
N ARG A 105 -17.73 -21.87 0.67
CA ARG A 105 -16.59 -22.41 1.41
C ARG A 105 -15.28 -21.95 0.75
N LEU A 106 -14.57 -21.07 1.42
CA LEU A 106 -13.23 -20.64 1.03
C LEU A 106 -12.22 -21.74 1.40
N ALA A 107 -11.53 -22.26 0.40
CA ALA A 107 -10.52 -23.31 0.53
C ALA A 107 -9.15 -22.79 0.10
N TYR A 108 -8.17 -22.91 0.99
CA TYR A 108 -6.79 -22.47 0.77
C TYR A 108 -5.85 -23.68 0.59
N PRO A 109 -4.62 -23.50 0.10
CA PRO A 109 -3.60 -24.54 0.11
C PRO A 109 -3.31 -25.00 1.55
N PRO A 110 -2.72 -26.20 1.73
CA PRO A 110 -2.28 -26.67 3.04
C PRO A 110 -1.45 -25.62 3.78
N GLU A 111 -1.55 -25.61 5.11
CA GLU A 111 -0.81 -24.70 6.02
C GLU A 111 -1.18 -23.20 5.90
N THR A 112 -2.06 -22.82 4.96
CA THR A 112 -2.61 -21.47 4.89
C THR A 112 -3.82 -21.34 5.79
N ARG A 113 -3.78 -20.40 6.74
CA ARG A 113 -4.92 -20.03 7.57
C ARG A 113 -5.69 -18.88 6.96
N HIS A 114 -7.00 -18.88 7.13
CA HIS A 114 -7.84 -17.74 6.78
C HIS A 114 -7.41 -16.47 7.55
N ARG A 115 -7.39 -15.32 6.89
CA ARG A 115 -6.97 -14.02 7.47
C ARG A 115 -8.11 -12.99 7.50
N TYR A 116 -8.67 -12.67 6.33
CA TYR A 116 -9.54 -11.49 6.20
C TYR A 116 -11.01 -11.80 6.44
N PHE A 117 -11.60 -11.14 7.45
CA PHE A 117 -13.01 -11.26 7.76
C PHE A 117 -13.91 -10.91 6.54
N PRO A 118 -14.87 -11.77 6.15
CA PRO A 118 -15.65 -11.56 4.93
C PRO A 118 -16.53 -10.32 4.97
N LYS A 119 -16.50 -9.57 3.87
CA LYS A 119 -17.35 -8.41 3.63
C LYS A 119 -18.13 -8.62 2.34
N VAL A 120 -19.33 -8.05 2.30
CA VAL A 120 -20.20 -8.05 1.12
C VAL A 120 -20.55 -6.63 0.70
N SER A 121 -20.77 -6.47 -0.59
CA SER A 121 -21.25 -5.22 -1.19
C SER A 121 -22.15 -5.50 -2.39
N ARG A 122 -23.06 -4.59 -2.70
CA ARG A 122 -23.92 -4.69 -3.89
C ARG A 122 -23.54 -3.74 -5.02
N ASP A 123 -22.74 -2.72 -4.70
CA ASP A 123 -22.37 -1.61 -5.57
C ASP A 123 -20.86 -1.37 -5.63
N ARG A 124 -20.07 -2.12 -4.84
CA ARG A 124 -18.62 -1.96 -4.59
C ARG A 124 -18.23 -0.72 -3.78
N ASP A 125 -19.19 0.09 -3.34
CA ASP A 125 -18.97 1.29 -2.55
C ASP A 125 -19.35 1.05 -1.08
N ALA A 126 -20.57 0.55 -0.84
CA ALA A 126 -21.05 0.23 0.50
C ALA A 126 -20.69 -1.21 0.85
N TRP A 127 -19.73 -1.36 1.77
CA TRP A 127 -19.26 -2.66 2.27
C TRP A 127 -19.75 -2.92 3.68
N MET A 128 -20.24 -4.13 3.91
CA MET A 128 -20.71 -4.58 5.22
C MET A 128 -20.00 -5.89 5.61
N PRO A 129 -19.54 -6.03 6.86
CA PRO A 129 -19.07 -7.31 7.35
C PRO A 129 -20.22 -8.32 7.34
N VAL A 130 -19.93 -9.58 6.98
CA VAL A 130 -20.88 -10.66 7.13
C VAL A 130 -21.13 -10.91 8.62
N ASP A 131 -22.38 -11.14 9.03
CA ASP A 131 -22.71 -11.50 10.41
C ASP A 131 -21.88 -12.71 10.87
N SER A 132 -21.19 -12.60 12.00
CA SER A 132 -20.29 -13.64 12.52
C SER A 132 -21.02 -14.96 12.82
N SER A 133 -22.33 -14.92 13.11
CA SER A 133 -23.16 -16.12 13.28
C SER A 133 -23.35 -16.92 11.98
N ARG A 134 -23.04 -16.32 10.83
CA ARG A 134 -23.09 -16.94 9.50
C ARG A 134 -21.74 -17.49 9.04
N LEU A 135 -20.74 -17.43 9.90
CA LEU A 135 -19.39 -17.90 9.64
C LEU A 135 -19.15 -19.22 10.37
N THR A 136 -18.55 -20.18 9.67
CA THR A 136 -18.11 -21.45 10.27
C THR A 136 -16.69 -21.75 9.82
N TYR A 137 -15.75 -21.64 10.76
CA TYR A 137 -14.35 -21.96 10.54
C TYR A 137 -14.14 -23.47 10.56
N ASN A 138 -13.25 -23.98 9.70
CA ASN A 138 -12.76 -25.34 9.86
C ASN A 138 -12.02 -25.47 11.20
N THR A 139 -11.96 -26.68 11.78
CA THR A 139 -11.33 -26.94 13.09
C THR A 139 -9.88 -26.47 13.19
N ASP A 140 -9.15 -26.45 12.07
CA ASP A 140 -7.76 -26.02 11.93
C ASP A 140 -7.60 -24.58 11.41
N SER A 141 -8.72 -23.87 11.19
CA SER A 141 -8.79 -22.52 10.58
C SER A 141 -8.21 -22.42 9.16
N THR A 142 -8.03 -23.53 8.44
CA THR A 142 -7.54 -23.55 7.04
C THR A 142 -8.63 -23.32 6.00
N GLY A 143 -9.84 -22.99 6.46
CA GLY A 143 -10.96 -22.66 5.59
C GLY A 143 -12.09 -22.02 6.38
N LEU A 144 -12.98 -21.36 5.64
CA LEU A 144 -14.12 -20.64 6.18
C LEU A 144 -15.33 -20.91 5.30
N SER A 145 -16.44 -21.32 5.91
CA SER A 145 -17.75 -21.36 5.27
C SER A 145 -18.51 -20.08 5.61
N VAL A 146 -18.96 -19.38 4.57
CA VAL A 146 -19.68 -18.10 4.66
C VAL A 146 -21.10 -18.33 4.16
N ARG A 147 -22.09 -18.24 5.05
CA ARG A 147 -23.50 -18.33 4.66
C ARG A 147 -24.03 -16.96 4.25
N LEU A 148 -24.55 -16.86 3.03
CA LEU A 148 -24.96 -15.61 2.40
C LEU A 148 -26.43 -15.65 2.01
N THR A 149 -27.13 -14.55 2.29
CA THR A 149 -28.39 -14.24 1.63
C THR A 149 -28.07 -13.36 0.44
N VAL A 150 -28.10 -13.94 -0.76
CA VAL A 150 -27.83 -13.24 -2.02
C VAL A 150 -29.16 -12.77 -2.58
N ALA A 151 -29.31 -11.46 -2.72
CA ALA A 151 -30.49 -10.87 -3.35
C ALA A 151 -30.36 -10.89 -4.87
N ALA A 152 -31.49 -10.80 -5.58
CA ALA A 152 -31.50 -10.68 -7.04
C ALA A 152 -30.64 -9.48 -7.50
N GLY A 153 -29.76 -9.69 -8.47
CA GLY A 153 -28.73 -8.75 -8.94
C GLY A 153 -27.32 -9.20 -8.54
N GLU A 154 -26.41 -8.23 -8.46
CA GLU A 154 -25.02 -8.47 -8.07
C GLU A 154 -24.83 -8.44 -6.55
N THR A 155 -23.88 -9.25 -6.07
CA THR A 155 -23.32 -9.24 -4.72
C THR A 155 -21.84 -9.59 -4.82
N PHE A 156 -20.96 -8.77 -4.27
CA PHE A 156 -19.54 -9.04 -4.14
C PHE A 156 -19.27 -9.65 -2.77
N LEU A 157 -18.38 -10.64 -2.73
CA LEU A 157 -17.82 -11.22 -1.50
C LEU A 157 -16.31 -11.06 -1.55
N ALA A 158 -15.71 -10.40 -0.56
CA ALA A 158 -14.27 -10.17 -0.51
C ALA A 158 -13.72 -10.07 0.92
N GLY A 159 -12.40 -10.19 1.08
CA GLY A 159 -11.72 -10.01 2.37
C GLY A 159 -11.66 -8.56 2.85
N GLN A 160 -11.63 -7.61 1.91
CA GLN A 160 -11.68 -6.16 2.14
C GLN A 160 -12.41 -5.48 0.97
N GLU A 161 -12.57 -4.17 1.04
CA GLU A 161 -13.10 -3.36 -0.06
C GLU A 161 -12.27 -3.55 -1.34
N ILE A 162 -12.94 -3.74 -2.48
CA ILE A 162 -12.27 -3.93 -3.79
C ILE A 162 -11.87 -2.58 -4.35
N VAL A 163 -10.61 -2.18 -4.10
CA VAL A 163 -9.99 -0.96 -4.63
C VAL A 163 -8.92 -1.32 -5.66
N SER A 164 -9.26 -1.21 -6.95
CA SER A 164 -8.34 -1.45 -8.07
C SER A 164 -7.41 -0.26 -8.32
N SER A 165 -6.40 -0.45 -9.19
CA SER A 165 -5.55 0.65 -9.65
C SER A 165 -6.36 1.78 -10.32
N ARG A 166 -7.45 1.43 -11.02
CA ARG A 166 -8.39 2.39 -11.62
C ARG A 166 -9.12 3.19 -10.55
N ASP A 167 -9.53 2.57 -9.45
CA ASP A 167 -10.23 3.25 -8.35
C ASP A 167 -9.28 4.24 -7.65
N VAL A 168 -8.00 3.88 -7.50
CA VAL A 168 -6.94 4.79 -7.00
C VAL A 168 -6.78 6.00 -7.92
N MET A 169 -6.75 5.81 -9.24
CA MET A 169 -6.71 6.91 -10.20
C MET A 169 -7.97 7.78 -10.14
N GLY A 170 -9.14 7.16 -9.95
CA GLY A 170 -10.40 7.86 -9.70
C GLY A 170 -10.31 8.78 -8.48
N TRP A 171 -9.81 8.25 -7.35
CA TRP A 171 -9.58 9.03 -6.13
C TRP A 171 -8.59 10.18 -6.34
N LEU A 172 -7.44 9.94 -6.97
CA LEU A 172 -6.48 10.99 -7.32
C LEU A 172 -7.10 12.09 -8.18
N SER A 173 -8.00 11.70 -9.09
CA SER A 173 -8.71 12.63 -9.94
C SER A 173 -9.76 13.47 -9.19
N THR A 174 -9.98 13.29 -7.89
CA THR A 174 -10.91 14.15 -7.12
C THR A 174 -10.24 15.45 -6.63
N PHE A 175 -8.91 15.49 -6.57
CA PHE A 175 -8.18 16.67 -6.11
C PHE A 175 -8.16 17.76 -7.18
N ARG A 176 -8.48 19.00 -6.79
CA ARG A 176 -8.66 20.16 -7.69
C ARG A 176 -7.84 21.38 -7.25
N GLN A 177 -7.15 21.28 -6.12
CA GLN A 177 -6.38 22.36 -5.53
C GLN A 177 -5.21 22.75 -6.45
N SER A 178 -4.92 24.03 -6.56
CA SER A 178 -3.90 24.57 -7.48
C SER A 178 -2.46 24.12 -7.14
N TYR A 179 -2.23 23.72 -5.89
CA TYR A 179 -0.97 23.18 -5.38
C TYR A 179 -0.82 21.66 -5.55
N VAL A 180 -1.82 20.97 -6.11
CA VAL A 180 -1.80 19.53 -6.37
C VAL A 180 -1.50 19.25 -7.84
N ARG A 181 -0.55 18.34 -8.11
CA ARG A 181 -0.26 17.80 -9.45
C ARG A 181 -0.21 16.28 -9.41
N ILE A 182 -0.81 15.64 -10.41
CA ILE A 182 -0.72 14.19 -10.60
C ILE A 182 0.22 13.94 -11.78
N ASP A 183 1.29 13.19 -11.54
CA ASP A 183 2.23 12.72 -12.56
C ASP A 183 2.26 11.18 -12.58
N GLU A 184 2.95 10.60 -13.57
CA GLU A 184 3.39 9.21 -13.58
C GLU A 184 4.85 9.14 -13.11
N ALA A 185 5.15 8.27 -12.14
CA ALA A 185 6.50 8.06 -11.64
C ALA A 185 7.28 6.97 -12.39
N GLY A 186 6.55 6.07 -13.04
CA GLY A 186 7.07 4.95 -13.81
C GLY A 186 5.96 3.98 -14.17
N LYS A 187 6.36 2.79 -14.63
CA LYS A 187 5.44 1.70 -14.97
C LYS A 187 5.77 0.42 -14.20
N SER A 188 4.75 -0.33 -13.83
CA SER A 188 4.89 -1.64 -13.21
C SER A 188 5.44 -2.70 -14.16
N HIS A 189 5.65 -3.91 -13.65
CA HIS A 189 6.16 -5.06 -14.40
C HIS A 189 5.31 -5.38 -15.65
N LEU A 190 3.97 -5.25 -15.57
CA LEU A 190 3.03 -5.40 -16.68
C LEU A 190 2.70 -4.08 -17.38
N GLY A 191 3.44 -3.01 -17.10
CA GLY A 191 3.34 -1.74 -17.81
C GLY A 191 2.22 -0.79 -17.36
N ARG A 192 1.58 -1.04 -16.21
CA ARG A 192 0.58 -0.12 -15.62
C ARG A 192 1.27 1.11 -15.05
N ALA A 193 0.64 2.28 -15.15
CA ALA A 193 1.19 3.51 -14.59
C ALA A 193 1.28 3.43 -13.05
N ILE A 194 2.39 3.90 -12.50
CA ILE A 194 2.57 4.13 -11.06
C ILE A 194 2.35 5.64 -10.83
N PRO A 195 1.19 6.06 -10.32
CA PRO A 195 0.89 7.48 -10.17
C PRO A 195 1.60 8.08 -8.96
N VAL A 196 1.86 9.38 -9.03
CA VAL A 196 2.36 10.17 -7.90
C VAL A 196 1.61 11.50 -7.83
N MET A 197 1.05 11.80 -6.66
CA MET A 197 0.53 13.12 -6.33
C MET A 197 1.64 13.97 -5.72
N ARG A 198 1.84 15.17 -6.25
CA ARG A 198 2.80 16.16 -5.77
C ARG A 198 2.08 17.35 -5.19
N LEU A 199 2.50 17.78 -4.00
CA LEU A 199 1.95 18.95 -3.32
C LEU A 199 3.06 19.97 -3.06
N SER A 200 2.85 21.22 -3.49
CA SER A 200 3.66 22.36 -3.03
C SER A 200 3.02 23.70 -3.38
N ALA A 201 3.20 24.71 -2.54
CA ALA A 201 2.60 26.03 -2.74
C ALA A 201 3.07 26.65 -4.05
N GLU A 202 2.12 27.20 -4.82
CA GLU A 202 2.35 27.79 -6.15
C GLU A 202 3.05 26.86 -7.15
N ASN A 203 3.05 25.54 -6.94
CA ASN A 203 3.86 24.60 -7.71
C ASN A 203 5.37 24.93 -7.71
N ARG A 204 5.87 25.59 -6.66
CA ARG A 204 7.31 25.88 -6.47
C ARG A 204 7.93 24.83 -5.57
N TYR A 205 8.90 24.10 -6.07
CA TYR A 205 9.47 22.97 -5.32
C TYR A 205 10.90 23.21 -4.82
N ALA A 206 11.60 24.21 -5.36
CA ALA A 206 13.01 24.42 -5.07
C ALA A 206 13.26 24.72 -3.59
N LYS A 207 14.27 24.07 -2.98
CA LYS A 207 14.81 24.28 -1.64
C LYS A 207 13.83 24.05 -0.48
N ARG A 208 12.71 23.36 -0.73
CA ARG A 208 11.74 22.97 0.30
C ARG A 208 12.02 21.53 0.75
N PRO A 209 12.15 21.22 2.04
CA PRO A 209 12.26 19.83 2.49
C PRO A 209 11.11 18.96 1.98
N MET A 210 11.42 17.72 1.64
CA MET A 210 10.53 16.79 0.98
C MET A 210 10.06 15.70 1.94
N ILE A 211 8.75 15.46 1.93
CA ILE A 211 8.10 14.35 2.63
C ILE A 211 7.59 13.38 1.56
N VAL A 212 7.76 12.09 1.79
CA VAL A 212 7.38 11.04 0.83
C VAL A 212 6.46 10.04 1.50
N LEU A 213 5.29 9.82 0.91
CA LEU A 213 4.28 8.88 1.42
C LEU A 213 4.07 7.76 0.41
N PHE A 214 4.12 6.52 0.88
CA PHE A 214 3.92 5.31 0.08
C PHE A 214 2.72 4.51 0.61
N SER A 215 2.09 3.73 -0.27
CA SER A 215 1.13 2.70 0.13
C SER A 215 0.99 1.62 -0.94
N ARG A 216 0.33 0.51 -0.57
CA ARG A 216 -0.07 -0.58 -1.47
C ARG A 216 1.12 -1.19 -2.22
N GLN A 217 2.18 -1.50 -1.47
CA GLN A 217 3.18 -2.47 -1.93
C GLN A 217 2.61 -3.89 -1.91
N HIS A 218 1.89 -4.24 -0.84
CA HIS A 218 1.18 -5.52 -0.78
C HIS A 218 -0.28 -5.34 -1.24
N PRO A 219 -0.74 -6.18 -2.17
CA PRO A 219 -2.06 -6.05 -2.79
C PRO A 219 -3.28 -6.12 -1.87
N PRO A 220 -3.33 -6.90 -0.78
CA PRO A 220 -4.55 -6.98 0.04
C PRO A 220 -4.67 -5.90 1.12
N GLU A 221 -3.65 -5.05 1.28
CA GLU A 221 -3.53 -4.11 2.41
C GLU A 221 -4.34 -2.84 2.16
N VAL A 222 -5.66 -3.00 2.14
CA VAL A 222 -6.64 -1.94 1.87
C VAL A 222 -6.73 -0.96 3.03
N THR A 223 -6.63 -1.40 4.29
CA THR A 223 -6.80 -0.51 5.44
C THR A 223 -5.68 0.52 5.55
N GLY A 224 -4.44 0.15 5.19
CA GLY A 224 -3.33 1.10 5.06
C GLY A 224 -3.58 2.14 3.98
N TYR A 225 -4.12 1.72 2.83
CA TYR A 225 -4.53 2.65 1.77
C TYR A 225 -5.63 3.62 2.23
N LEU A 226 -6.65 3.13 2.94
CA LEU A 226 -7.72 3.99 3.48
C LEU A 226 -7.16 5.01 4.49
N ALA A 227 -6.19 4.62 5.32
CA ALA A 227 -5.49 5.56 6.21
C ALA A 227 -4.68 6.60 5.43
N LEU A 228 -3.98 6.21 4.36
CA LEU A 228 -3.30 7.17 3.48
C LEU A 228 -4.31 8.17 2.89
N GLN A 229 -5.47 7.71 2.41
CA GLN A 229 -6.49 8.61 1.86
C GLN A 229 -6.95 9.63 2.90
N ALA A 230 -7.21 9.18 4.14
CA ALA A 230 -7.58 10.05 5.24
C ALA A 230 -6.46 11.03 5.64
N PHE A 231 -5.21 10.57 5.65
CA PHE A 231 -4.03 11.38 5.93
C PHE A 231 -3.83 12.49 4.89
N VAL A 232 -3.91 12.15 3.60
CA VAL A 232 -3.80 13.12 2.50
C VAL A 232 -4.95 14.13 2.55
N LYS A 233 -6.17 13.67 2.83
CA LYS A 233 -7.32 14.56 3.02
C LYS A 233 -7.11 15.50 4.22
N GLY A 234 -6.56 14.99 5.32
CA GLY A 234 -6.17 15.78 6.50
C GLY A 234 -5.19 16.90 6.14
N ILE A 235 -4.14 16.59 5.36
CA ILE A 235 -3.20 17.62 4.87
C ILE A 235 -3.91 18.68 4.04
N VAL A 236 -4.71 18.25 3.05
CA VAL A 236 -5.36 19.16 2.10
C VAL A 236 -6.38 20.07 2.78
N ASP A 237 -7.10 19.57 3.78
CA ASP A 237 -8.11 20.32 4.52
C ASP A 237 -7.54 21.07 5.74
N HIS A 238 -6.24 20.96 6.01
CA HIS A 238 -5.64 21.58 7.19
C HIS A 238 -5.70 23.11 7.09
N PRO A 239 -6.11 23.84 8.14
CA PRO A 239 -6.20 25.31 8.10
C PRO A 239 -4.88 26.02 7.77
N ARG A 240 -3.74 25.38 8.09
CA ARG A 240 -2.38 25.88 7.82
C ARG A 240 -1.72 25.22 6.60
N VAL A 241 -2.48 24.59 5.71
CA VAL A 241 -1.94 23.88 4.53
C VAL A 241 -1.10 24.80 3.65
N GLU A 242 -1.49 26.07 3.46
CA GLU A 242 -0.71 27.02 2.67
C GLU A 242 0.64 27.33 3.31
N GLU A 243 0.66 27.64 4.61
CA GLU A 243 1.90 27.86 5.38
C GLU A 243 2.81 26.62 5.32
N PHE A 244 2.22 25.44 5.52
CA PHE A 244 2.91 24.17 5.42
C PHE A 244 3.53 23.95 4.04
N LEU A 245 2.78 24.12 2.96
CA LEU A 245 3.25 23.91 1.59
C LEU A 245 4.19 25.02 1.08
N HIS A 246 4.28 26.16 1.77
CA HIS A 246 5.32 27.16 1.53
C HIS A 246 6.69 26.73 2.08
N ARG A 247 6.69 25.90 3.14
CA ARG A 247 7.90 25.38 3.79
C ARG A 247 8.29 24.01 3.26
N TYR A 248 7.32 23.14 2.97
CA TYR A 248 7.54 21.74 2.61
C TYR A 248 6.99 21.40 1.22
N GLN A 249 7.41 20.26 0.69
CA GLN A 249 6.82 19.63 -0.49
C GLN A 249 6.55 18.15 -0.21
N LEU A 250 5.56 17.59 -0.91
CA LEU A 250 5.18 16.19 -0.74
C LEU A 250 5.18 15.44 -2.06
N LEU A 251 5.59 14.18 -1.99
CA LEU A 251 5.34 13.16 -3.00
C LEU A 251 4.51 12.05 -2.37
N VAL A 252 3.36 11.72 -2.96
CA VAL A 252 2.44 10.69 -2.47
C VAL A 252 2.23 9.65 -3.55
N PHE A 253 2.61 8.41 -3.27
CA PHE A 253 2.47 7.26 -4.15
C PHE A 253 1.40 6.34 -3.55
N PRO A 254 0.13 6.49 -3.98
CA PRO A 254 -0.96 5.75 -3.35
C PRO A 254 -1.02 4.27 -3.72
N ILE A 255 -0.28 3.87 -4.75
CA ILE A 255 -0.18 2.49 -5.20
C ILE A 255 1.19 2.23 -5.78
N LEU A 256 1.97 1.38 -5.13
CA LEU A 256 3.28 0.96 -5.62
C LEU A 256 3.23 -0.33 -6.44
N ASN A 257 2.24 -1.20 -6.19
CA ASN A 257 2.07 -2.47 -6.87
C ASN A 257 0.70 -2.57 -7.59
N PRO A 258 0.47 -1.79 -8.68
CA PRO A 258 -0.81 -1.82 -9.38
C PRO A 258 -1.11 -3.18 -10.03
N ASP A 259 -0.09 -3.93 -10.44
CA ASP A 259 -0.28 -5.24 -11.06
C ASP A 259 -0.81 -6.28 -10.07
N GLY A 260 -0.14 -6.45 -8.93
CA GLY A 260 -0.57 -7.40 -7.90
C GLY A 260 -1.97 -7.06 -7.37
N VAL A 261 -2.27 -5.76 -7.25
CA VAL A 261 -3.60 -5.27 -6.89
C VAL A 261 -4.66 -5.73 -7.89
N ASP A 262 -4.49 -5.44 -9.18
CA ASP A 262 -5.50 -5.77 -10.20
C ASP A 262 -5.60 -7.28 -10.46
N LEU A 263 -4.51 -8.01 -10.27
CA LEU A 263 -4.47 -9.48 -10.38
C LEU A 263 -5.01 -10.20 -9.16
N GLY A 264 -5.31 -9.48 -8.06
CA GLY A 264 -5.80 -10.06 -6.81
C GLY A 264 -4.74 -10.99 -6.17
N HIS A 265 -3.49 -10.55 -6.14
CA HIS A 265 -2.40 -11.28 -5.49
C HIS A 265 -2.53 -11.25 -3.97
N TRP A 266 -1.86 -12.19 -3.31
CA TRP A 266 -1.79 -12.27 -1.86
C TRP A 266 -0.72 -11.34 -1.30
N ARG A 267 0.38 -11.12 -2.00
CA ARG A 267 1.46 -10.27 -1.47
C ARG A 267 2.38 -9.66 -2.52
N HIS A 268 2.75 -10.45 -3.51
CA HIS A 268 3.83 -10.14 -4.44
C HIS A 268 3.35 -9.26 -5.61
N ASN A 269 4.29 -8.59 -6.28
CA ASN A 269 4.04 -7.97 -7.58
C ASN A 269 3.97 -9.01 -8.70
N ALA A 270 3.86 -8.55 -9.94
CA ALA A 270 3.85 -9.44 -11.11
C ALA A 270 5.23 -10.05 -11.43
N GLY A 271 6.33 -9.53 -10.85
CA GLY A 271 7.63 -10.21 -10.84
C GLY A 271 7.73 -11.35 -9.81
N GLY A 272 6.67 -11.60 -9.03
CA GLY A 272 6.59 -12.74 -8.12
C GLY A 272 7.39 -12.58 -6.81
N ILE A 273 7.72 -11.35 -6.41
CA ILE A 273 8.46 -11.07 -5.17
C ILE A 273 7.74 -10.07 -4.26
N ASP A 274 8.12 -10.05 -2.98
CA ASP A 274 7.67 -9.06 -2.00
C ASP A 274 8.30 -7.69 -2.31
N SER A 275 7.52 -6.76 -2.86
CA SER A 275 8.01 -5.45 -3.27
C SER A 275 8.63 -4.64 -2.13
N ASN A 276 8.21 -4.88 -0.87
CA ASN A 276 8.81 -4.25 0.30
C ASN A 276 10.10 -4.96 0.75
N ARG A 277 10.77 -5.68 -0.15
CA ARG A 277 12.13 -6.22 -0.02
C ARG A 277 13.06 -5.75 -1.15
N ASP A 278 12.58 -4.98 -2.11
CA ASP A 278 13.37 -4.62 -3.29
C ASP A 278 14.06 -3.25 -3.19
N TRP A 279 14.21 -2.72 -1.97
CA TRP A 279 14.76 -1.39 -1.76
C TRP A 279 16.27 -1.37 -1.48
N ALA A 280 16.98 -2.45 -1.86
CA ALA A 280 18.43 -2.55 -1.86
C ALA A 280 19.02 -2.27 -3.25
N TYR A 281 18.73 -3.13 -4.22
CA TYR A 281 19.31 -3.07 -5.58
C TYR A 281 18.26 -2.78 -6.67
N TYR A 282 16.98 -2.67 -6.29
CA TYR A 282 15.89 -2.27 -7.17
C TYR A 282 15.76 -3.18 -8.39
N ASN A 283 15.70 -4.50 -8.17
CA ASN A 283 15.60 -5.50 -9.23
C ASN A 283 14.27 -5.39 -10.00
N GLN A 284 13.20 -4.97 -9.33
CA GLN A 284 11.88 -4.76 -9.89
C GLN A 284 11.71 -3.35 -10.49
N PRO A 285 10.95 -3.23 -11.60
CA PRO A 285 10.75 -1.95 -12.26
C PRO A 285 10.01 -0.93 -11.38
N GLU A 286 9.09 -1.37 -10.51
CA GLU A 286 8.34 -0.51 -9.59
C GLU A 286 9.28 0.23 -8.63
N ALA A 287 10.05 -0.51 -7.84
CA ALA A 287 10.96 0.06 -6.84
C ALA A 287 12.03 0.94 -7.50
N ARG A 288 12.62 0.48 -8.61
CA ARG A 288 13.66 1.22 -9.35
C ARG A 288 13.17 2.58 -9.83
N GLN A 289 12.03 2.60 -10.51
CA GLN A 289 11.53 3.85 -11.09
C GLN A 289 11.04 4.82 -10.03
N VAL A 290 10.39 4.32 -8.97
CA VAL A 290 9.93 5.15 -7.84
C VAL A 290 11.11 5.72 -7.07
N ALA A 291 12.10 4.90 -6.70
CA ALA A 291 13.30 5.35 -5.99
C ALA A 291 14.06 6.39 -6.82
N ASP A 292 14.28 6.13 -8.11
CA ASP A 292 14.90 7.09 -9.02
C ASP A 292 14.05 8.37 -9.17
N TYR A 293 12.72 8.27 -9.19
CA TYR A 293 11.84 9.44 -9.27
C TYR A 293 12.04 10.35 -8.07
N VAL A 294 12.02 9.80 -6.85
CA VAL A 294 12.23 10.55 -5.61
C VAL A 294 13.62 11.20 -5.62
N VAL A 295 14.69 10.44 -5.92
CA VAL A 295 16.06 10.97 -5.99
C VAL A 295 16.19 12.08 -7.03
N ARG A 296 15.58 11.90 -8.22
CA ARG A 296 15.57 12.94 -9.26
C ARG A 296 14.87 14.20 -8.81
N LYS A 297 13.71 14.10 -8.17
CA LYS A 297 12.95 15.27 -7.69
C LYS A 297 13.70 15.96 -6.57
N ALA A 298 14.21 15.22 -5.58
CA ALA A 298 15.02 15.77 -4.49
C ALA A 298 16.22 16.56 -5.03
N LYS A 299 16.99 15.98 -5.97
CA LYS A 299 18.14 16.66 -6.59
C LYS A 299 17.74 17.85 -7.45
N LYS A 300 16.75 17.69 -8.32
CA LYS A 300 16.26 18.78 -9.20
C LYS A 300 15.77 19.97 -8.37
N ASN A 301 15.14 19.68 -7.24
CA ASN A 301 14.56 20.69 -6.38
C ASN A 301 15.55 21.18 -5.31
N GLU A 302 16.81 20.74 -5.29
CA GLU A 302 17.75 21.05 -4.19
C GLU A 302 17.12 20.80 -2.81
N ALA A 303 16.35 19.73 -2.68
CA ALA A 303 15.53 19.41 -1.53
C ALA A 303 16.10 18.20 -0.78
N GLN A 304 16.13 18.30 0.55
CA GLN A 304 16.41 17.16 1.42
C GLN A 304 15.12 16.38 1.66
N VAL A 305 15.14 15.07 1.41
CA VAL A 305 14.07 14.17 1.89
C VAL A 305 14.26 14.03 3.39
N ILE A 306 13.27 14.46 4.18
CA ILE A 306 13.38 14.51 5.65
C ILE A 306 12.52 13.46 6.34
N LEU A 307 11.46 13.00 5.68
CA LEU A 307 10.48 12.07 6.24
C LEU A 307 9.91 11.17 5.15
N GLY A 308 9.93 9.87 5.42
CA GLY A 308 9.25 8.84 4.66
C GLY A 308 8.21 8.12 5.51
N MET A 309 7.01 7.90 4.99
CA MET A 309 6.00 7.06 5.64
C MET A 309 5.46 6.04 4.65
N ASP A 310 5.34 4.79 5.06
CA ASP A 310 4.79 3.73 4.21
C ASP A 310 3.60 3.07 4.89
N PHE A 311 2.43 3.17 4.25
CA PHE A 311 1.14 2.76 4.81
C PHE A 311 0.78 1.33 4.37
N HIS A 312 0.69 0.42 5.35
CA HIS A 312 0.47 -1.01 5.21
C HIS A 312 -0.71 -1.49 6.08
N SER A 313 -1.00 -2.79 6.02
CA SER A 313 -1.99 -3.45 6.87
C SER A 313 -1.45 -4.69 7.56
N THR A 314 -1.75 -4.82 8.85
CA THR A 314 -1.45 -6.01 9.66
C THR A 314 -2.66 -6.38 10.52
N TYR A 315 -2.50 -7.28 11.50
CA TYR A 315 -3.62 -7.69 12.36
C TYR A 315 -4.05 -6.61 13.35
N HIS A 316 -3.19 -5.65 13.68
CA HIS A 316 -3.44 -4.59 14.64
C HIS A 316 -2.76 -3.30 14.22
N ASP A 317 -3.26 -2.18 14.70
CA ASP A 317 -2.63 -0.89 14.49
C ASP A 317 -1.24 -0.86 15.15
N VAL A 318 -0.18 -0.50 14.41
CA VAL A 318 1.19 -0.36 14.93
C VAL A 318 2.02 0.60 14.08
N TYR A 319 2.97 1.28 14.70
CA TYR A 319 3.99 2.07 14.04
C TYR A 319 5.35 1.40 14.22
N TYR A 320 5.97 0.97 13.12
CA TYR A 320 7.36 0.52 13.18
C TYR A 320 8.29 1.70 12.93
N THR A 321 9.12 1.97 13.92
CA THR A 321 10.07 3.09 13.98
C THR A 321 11.49 2.56 14.14
N PHE A 322 12.49 3.44 14.11
CA PHE A 322 13.87 3.04 14.42
C PHE A 322 14.13 3.08 15.92
N ASP A 323 14.92 2.13 16.41
CA ASP A 323 15.39 2.12 17.79
C ASP A 323 16.46 3.19 18.07
N ASP A 324 16.71 3.45 19.36
CA ASP A 324 17.68 4.46 19.82
C ASP A 324 19.14 4.13 19.43
N ASP A 325 19.43 2.86 19.13
CA ASP A 325 20.74 2.42 18.65
C ASP A 325 20.98 2.82 17.19
N THR A 326 19.90 3.11 16.44
CA THR A 326 19.99 3.64 15.08
C THR A 326 20.39 5.13 15.14
N PRO A 327 21.43 5.57 14.40
CA PRO A 327 21.86 6.97 14.42
C PRO A 327 20.70 7.94 14.12
N PRO A 328 20.65 9.14 14.72
CA PRO A 328 19.57 10.09 14.46
C PRO A 328 19.40 10.42 12.97
N SER A 329 18.15 10.60 12.54
CA SER A 329 17.84 11.11 11.21
C SER A 329 18.11 12.61 11.10
N VAL A 330 17.85 13.17 9.92
CA VAL A 330 17.88 14.61 9.65
C VAL A 330 16.70 15.36 10.30
N LEU A 331 15.77 14.63 10.92
CA LEU A 331 14.59 15.16 11.59
C LEU A 331 14.45 14.58 13.02
N PRO A 332 15.44 14.79 13.90
CA PRO A 332 15.48 14.15 15.21
C PRO A 332 14.29 14.55 16.11
N GLY A 333 13.81 13.59 16.91
CA GLY A 333 12.70 13.75 17.85
C GLY A 333 11.34 14.01 17.18
N PHE A 334 11.22 13.86 15.86
CA PHE A 334 9.95 14.03 15.17
C PHE A 334 8.96 12.93 15.54
N THR A 335 9.39 11.67 15.50
CA THR A 335 8.53 10.51 15.75
C THR A 335 7.86 10.59 17.12
N ASP A 336 8.60 10.83 18.19
CA ASP A 336 8.03 11.01 19.55
C ASP A 336 7.04 12.16 19.65
N ALA A 337 7.32 13.29 18.99
CA ALA A 337 6.44 14.45 18.99
C ALA A 337 5.16 14.19 18.18
N TRP A 338 5.30 13.51 17.04
CA TRP A 338 4.22 13.17 16.14
C TRP A 338 3.29 12.12 16.76
N LEU A 339 3.84 11.06 17.34
CA LEU A 339 3.10 10.01 18.04
C LEU A 339 2.31 10.57 19.23
N ARG A 340 2.93 11.42 20.07
CA ARG A 340 2.21 12.13 21.13
C ARG A 340 1.10 13.04 20.58
N GLY A 341 1.38 13.77 19.50
CA GLY A 341 0.39 14.60 18.84
C GLY A 341 -0.82 13.80 18.32
N ILE A 342 -0.61 12.55 17.87
CA ILE A 342 -1.69 11.63 17.48
C ILE A 342 -2.52 11.24 18.71
N GLU A 343 -1.87 10.82 19.80
CA GLU A 343 -2.56 10.45 21.04
C GLU A 343 -3.42 11.59 21.58
N ASP A 344 -2.86 12.79 21.66
CA ASP A 344 -3.56 13.99 22.17
C ASP A 344 -4.79 14.34 21.31
N ARG A 345 -4.67 14.19 19.98
CA ARG A 345 -5.74 14.52 19.03
C ARG A 345 -6.86 13.48 18.99
N ILE A 346 -6.53 12.20 19.17
CA ILE A 346 -7.53 11.14 19.25
C ILE A 346 -8.21 11.18 20.63
N GLY A 347 -7.45 11.45 21.69
CA GLY A 347 -7.94 11.60 23.05
C GLY A 347 -8.51 10.30 23.63
N ASN A 348 -9.36 10.44 24.65
CA ASN A 348 -10.07 9.33 25.31
C ASN A 348 -9.16 8.19 25.82
N GLY A 349 -7.94 8.53 26.23
CA GLY A 349 -6.95 7.56 26.73
C GLY A 349 -6.35 6.67 25.65
N PHE A 350 -6.56 6.99 24.36
CA PHE A 350 -5.92 6.28 23.26
C PHE A 350 -4.39 6.36 23.39
N ARG A 351 -3.73 5.22 23.16
CA ARG A 351 -2.28 5.10 23.10
C ARG A 351 -1.88 4.46 21.79
N VAL A 352 -0.85 5.03 21.16
CA VAL A 352 -0.28 4.42 19.96
C VAL A 352 0.48 3.17 20.36
N ASN A 353 0.41 2.15 19.51
CA ASN A 353 1.30 1.01 19.59
C ASN A 353 2.53 1.31 18.73
N GLU A 354 3.67 1.55 19.37
CA GLU A 354 4.94 1.76 18.69
C GLU A 354 5.84 0.55 18.94
N GLU A 355 6.47 0.07 17.87
CA GLU A 355 7.46 -1.01 17.94
C GLU A 355 8.75 -0.59 17.24
N PRO A 356 9.71 0.00 17.97
CA PRO A 356 11.01 0.35 17.42
C PRO A 356 11.80 -0.90 16.99
N ARG A 357 12.49 -0.82 15.86
CA ARG A 357 13.27 -1.91 15.27
C ARG A 357 14.62 -1.39 14.74
N PRO A 358 15.68 -2.22 14.73
CA PRO A 358 16.92 -1.86 14.07
C PRO A 358 16.76 -1.93 12.55
N LEU A 359 17.73 -1.36 11.83
CA LEU A 359 17.86 -1.58 10.39
C LEU A 359 17.93 -3.09 10.08
N GLY A 360 17.03 -3.55 9.22
CA GLY A 360 16.82 -4.97 8.99
C GLY A 360 16.85 -5.35 7.51
N PRO A 361 15.78 -5.98 6.98
CA PRO A 361 15.69 -6.24 5.56
C PRO A 361 15.54 -4.95 4.74
N PRO A 362 15.75 -5.01 3.41
CA PRO A 362 15.60 -3.89 2.47
C PRO A 362 14.16 -3.41 2.27
N THR A 363 13.57 -2.82 3.31
CA THR A 363 12.25 -2.17 3.26
C THR A 363 12.35 -0.71 2.84
N THR A 364 11.22 -0.10 2.49
CA THR A 364 11.08 1.35 2.26
C THR A 364 11.61 2.19 3.40
N SER A 365 11.26 1.87 4.66
CA SER A 365 11.74 2.60 5.84
C SER A 365 13.26 2.55 5.95
N GLY A 366 13.85 1.36 5.73
CA GLY A 366 15.29 1.19 5.64
C GLY A 366 15.91 2.01 4.51
N TRP A 367 15.28 2.08 3.35
CA TRP A 367 15.74 2.88 2.22
C TRP A 367 15.70 4.38 2.48
N PHE A 368 14.64 4.92 3.07
CA PHE A 368 14.60 6.34 3.46
C PHE A 368 15.77 6.69 4.38
N LYS A 369 16.08 5.79 5.31
CA LYS A 369 17.22 5.94 6.22
C LYS A 369 18.56 5.88 5.50
N THR A 370 18.81 4.87 4.67
CA THR A 370 20.13 4.66 4.05
C THR A 370 20.38 5.59 2.86
N GLN A 371 19.34 5.96 2.11
CA GLN A 371 19.45 6.80 0.92
C GLN A 371 19.50 8.30 1.23
N PHE A 372 18.79 8.75 2.28
CA PHE A 372 18.61 10.18 2.57
C PHE A 372 18.94 10.58 4.01
N ASN A 373 19.23 9.62 4.90
CA ASN A 373 19.21 9.81 6.36
C ASN A 373 17.89 10.42 6.86
N ALA A 374 16.78 10.15 6.16
CA ALA A 374 15.45 10.64 6.52
C ALA A 374 14.89 9.90 7.74
N GLU A 375 13.97 10.55 8.45
CA GLU A 375 13.09 9.85 9.39
C GLU A 375 12.18 8.90 8.59
N ALA A 376 11.92 7.71 9.10
CA ALA A 376 11.09 6.75 8.37
C ALA A 376 10.20 5.92 9.30
N ILE A 377 8.93 5.76 8.90
CA ILE A 377 7.91 5.09 9.71
C ILE A 377 7.12 4.15 8.80
N THR A 378 6.98 2.88 9.21
CA THR A 378 5.94 2.00 8.64
C THR A 378 4.66 2.20 9.45
N TYR A 379 3.61 2.66 8.78
CA TYR A 379 2.30 2.94 9.36
C TYR A 379 1.36 1.76 9.07
N GLU A 380 1.14 0.90 10.06
CA GLU A 380 0.26 -0.26 9.93
C GLU A 380 -1.14 0.01 10.50
N ILE A 381 -2.15 -0.43 9.76
CA ILE A 381 -3.55 -0.44 10.21
C ILE A 381 -4.04 -1.89 10.32
N GLY A 382 -4.73 -2.19 11.41
CA GLY A 382 -5.40 -3.47 11.60
C GLY A 382 -6.38 -3.80 10.47
N ASP A 383 -6.40 -5.07 10.04
CA ASP A 383 -7.29 -5.56 8.99
C ASP A 383 -8.78 -5.28 9.31
N ASP A 384 -9.14 -5.36 10.59
CA ASP A 384 -10.50 -5.19 11.10
C ASP A 384 -10.71 -3.84 11.83
N THR A 385 -9.75 -2.91 11.74
CA THR A 385 -9.89 -1.59 12.36
C THR A 385 -11.09 -0.83 11.74
N ASP A 386 -11.93 -0.27 12.61
CA ASP A 386 -13.16 0.43 12.22
C ASP A 386 -12.87 1.57 11.23
N ARG A 387 -13.72 1.72 10.20
CA ARG A 387 -13.45 2.64 9.09
C ARG A 387 -13.58 4.11 9.47
N GLU A 388 -14.45 4.45 10.43
CA GLU A 388 -14.51 5.82 10.95
C GLU A 388 -13.29 6.10 11.82
N PHE A 389 -12.84 5.12 12.60
CA PHE A 389 -11.59 5.25 13.34
C PHE A 389 -10.36 5.38 12.42
N VAL A 390 -10.27 4.61 11.33
CA VAL A 390 -9.21 4.78 10.32
C VAL A 390 -9.19 6.20 9.76
N LYS A 391 -10.36 6.76 9.45
CA LYS A 391 -10.48 8.16 8.99
C LYS A 391 -10.03 9.17 10.05
N GLN A 392 -10.50 9.00 11.29
CA GLN A 392 -10.11 9.84 12.42
C GLN A 392 -8.60 9.79 12.63
N LYS A 393 -8.03 8.60 12.71
CA LYS A 393 -6.61 8.35 12.95
C LYS A 393 -5.74 8.94 11.85
N GLY A 394 -6.07 8.69 10.57
CA GLY A 394 -5.36 9.28 9.44
C GLY A 394 -5.36 10.81 9.47
N ARG A 395 -6.49 11.44 9.79
CA ARG A 395 -6.58 12.90 9.93
C ARG A 395 -5.79 13.42 11.13
N ALA A 396 -5.90 12.78 12.29
CA ALA A 396 -5.15 13.14 13.48
C ALA A 396 -3.63 13.06 13.23
N SER A 397 -3.17 12.02 12.54
CA SER A 397 -1.79 11.85 12.11
C SER A 397 -1.31 12.94 11.15
N ALA A 398 -2.14 13.35 10.19
CA ALA A 398 -1.81 14.43 9.27
C ALA A 398 -1.68 15.78 9.98
N ASP A 399 -2.66 16.12 10.82
CA ASP A 399 -2.66 17.37 11.57
C ASP A 399 -1.47 17.43 12.55
N ALA A 400 -1.19 16.33 13.27
CA ALA A 400 -0.02 16.23 14.16
C ALA A 400 1.30 16.44 13.40
N MET A 401 1.44 15.87 12.21
CA MET A 401 2.65 16.05 11.39
C MET A 401 2.82 17.53 11.02
N ILE A 402 1.76 18.19 10.55
CA ILE A 402 1.82 19.59 10.14
C ILE A 402 2.22 20.48 11.33
N ASP A 403 1.59 20.29 12.50
CA ASP A 403 1.89 21.11 13.67
C ASP A 403 3.33 20.92 14.16
N VAL A 404 3.80 19.66 14.26
CA VAL A 404 5.17 19.36 14.69
C VAL A 404 6.20 19.94 13.73
N LEU A 405 5.94 19.89 12.41
CA LEU A 405 6.85 20.45 11.42
C LEU A 405 6.81 21.97 11.38
N LEU A 406 5.65 22.60 11.52
CA LEU A 406 5.52 24.05 11.53
C LEU A 406 6.09 24.69 12.81
N ALA A 407 6.10 23.96 13.93
CA ALA A 407 6.68 24.43 15.20
C ALA A 407 8.23 24.43 15.22
N ARG A 408 8.88 23.85 14.20
CA ARG A 408 10.34 23.73 14.12
C ARG A 408 11.01 24.89 13.39
#